data_AF-A0AAD4JLW6-F1
#
_entry.id   AF-A0AAD4JLW6-F1
#
_cell.length_a   1.000
_cell.length_b   1.000
_cell.length_c   1.000
_cell.angle_alpha   90.00
_cell.angle_beta   90.00
_cell.angle_gamma   90.00
#
_symmetry.space_group_name_H-M   'P 1'
#
loop_
_entity.id
_entity.type
_entity.pdbx_description
1 polymer ?
#
loop_
_entity_poly.entity_id
_entity_poly.type
_entity_poly.pdbx_seq_one_letter_code
_entity_poly.pdbx_strand_id
1 'polypeptide(L)' 'MCYEVKCSKCSKTSWGGCGRHVPAVYKQIPEGEHCHCKHWPGVNPGDNSAAAAAADSDGSSSCTIL' A
#
# COMPACT_ATOMS: atom_id res chain seq x y z
N MET A 1 -11.80 7.81 0.18
CA MET A 1 -10.91 8.73 0.93
C MET A 1 -9.86 7.89 1.63
N CYS A 2 -8.57 8.19 1.46
CA CYS A 2 -7.53 7.57 2.30
C CYS A 2 -7.11 8.54 3.40
N TYR A 3 -6.73 8.02 4.56
CA TYR A 3 -6.33 8.82 5.71
C TYR A 3 -5.17 8.15 6.44
N GLU A 4 -4.43 8.95 7.21
CA GLU A 4 -3.34 8.49 8.06
C GLU A 4 -3.87 7.74 9.30
N VAL A 5 -3.25 6.61 9.63
CA VAL A 5 -3.59 5.78 10.80
C VAL A 5 -2.32 5.30 11.48
N LYS A 6 -2.29 5.29 12.81
CA LYS A 6 -1.16 4.68 13.53
C LYS A 6 -1.27 3.17 13.50
N CYS A 7 -0.17 2.51 13.14
CA CYS A 7 -0.09 1.06 13.16
C CYS A 7 0.33 0.58 14.55
N SER A 8 -0.43 -0.35 15.13
CA SER A 8 -0.18 -0.90 16.47
C SER A 8 1.04 -1.82 16.56
N LYS A 9 1.64 -2.24 15.43
CA LYS A 9 2.83 -3.10 15.41
C LYS A 9 4.14 -2.32 15.40
N CYS A 10 4.22 -1.34 14.52
CA CYS A 10 5.44 -0.55 14.26
C CYS A 10 5.40 0.82 14.97
N SER A 11 4.26 1.22 15.55
CA SER A 11 4.00 2.55 16.13
C SER A 11 4.14 3.72 15.15
N LYS A 12 4.37 3.42 13.87
CA LYS A 12 4.54 4.36 12.75
C LYS A 12 3.20 4.68 12.08
N THR A 13 3.24 5.71 11.23
CA THR A 13 2.08 6.20 10.48
C THR A 13 1.88 5.37 9.22
N SER A 14 0.72 4.75 9.12
CA SER A 14 0.24 3.95 7.99
C SER A 14 -0.98 4.63 7.37
N TRP A 15 -1.62 3.96 6.42
CA TRP A 15 -2.78 4.49 5.70
C TRP A 15 -3.97 3.53 5.74
N GLY A 16 -5.17 4.09 5.90
CA GLY A 16 -6.45 3.41 5.78
C GLY A 16 -7.20 3.86 4.51
N GLY A 17 -7.92 2.96 3.85
CA GLY A 17 -8.79 3.28 2.71
C GLY A 17 -8.64 2.33 1.51
N CYS A 18 -8.98 2.83 0.31
CA CYS A 18 -9.08 2.05 -0.93
C CYS A 18 -7.81 2.00 -1.81
N GLY A 19 -6.64 2.45 -1.32
CA GLY A 19 -5.39 2.37 -2.08
C GLY A 19 -5.17 3.49 -3.11
N ARG A 20 -6.24 4.03 -3.70
CA ARG A 20 -6.14 5.03 -4.79
C ARG A 20 -5.63 6.41 -4.36
N HIS A 21 -5.74 6.77 -3.08
CA HIS A 21 -5.28 8.06 -2.55
C HIS A 21 -4.06 7.92 -1.65
N VAL A 22 -3.43 6.75 -1.65
CA VAL A 22 -2.25 6.43 -0.84
C VAL A 22 -1.04 7.30 -1.17
N PRO A 23 -0.76 7.66 -2.44
CA PRO A 23 0.35 8.56 -2.76
C PRO A 23 0.21 9.94 -2.11
N ALA A 24 -1.01 10.46 -2.00
CA ALA A 24 -1.28 11.74 -1.35
C ALA A 24 -1.03 11.67 0.16
N VAL A 25 -1.48 10.59 0.80
CA VAL A 25 -1.22 10.33 2.23
C VAL A 25 0.27 10.12 2.49
N TYR A 26 0.96 9.40 1.60
CA TYR A 26 2.38 9.14 1.71
C TYR A 26 3.21 10.44 1.68
N LYS A 27 2.84 11.39 0.81
CA LYS A 27 3.47 12.72 0.73
C LYS A 27 3.20 13.61 1.95
N GLN A 28 2.11 13.38 2.69
CA GLN A 28 1.79 14.12 3.91
C GLN A 28 2.60 13.64 5.11
N ILE A 29 3.05 12.39 5.10
CA ILE A 29 3.84 11.78 6.18
C ILE A 29 5.33 11.98 5.88
N PRO A 30 6.15 12.45 6.84
CA PRO A 30 7.57 12.64 6.63
C PRO A 30 8.32 11.30 6.42
N GLU A 31 9.37 11.35 5.58
CA GLU A 31 10.22 10.20 5.27
C GLU A 31 10.90 9.68 6.54
N GLY A 32 10.47 8.52 7.02
CA GLY A 32 10.91 7.90 8.28
C GLY A 32 9.77 7.54 9.24
N GLU A 33 8.61 8.20 9.11
CA GLU A 33 7.39 7.90 9.87
C GLU A 33 6.47 6.92 9.13
N HIS A 34 6.78 6.52 7.89
CA HIS A 34 5.99 5.56 7.14
C HIS A 34 6.10 4.15 7.70
N CYS A 35 4.97 3.53 8.02
CA CYS A 35 4.96 2.14 8.41
C CYS A 35 5.10 1.22 7.18
N HIS A 36 6.10 0.35 7.19
CA HIS A 36 6.34 -0.64 6.15
C HIS A 36 5.63 -1.98 6.39
N CYS A 37 4.85 -2.12 7.47
CA CYS A 37 4.09 -3.36 7.74
C CYS A 37 2.93 -3.60 6.76
N LYS A 38 2.53 -2.59 6.00
CA LYS A 38 1.44 -2.64 5.02
C LYS A 38 1.97 -2.16 3.68
N HIS A 39 1.56 -2.83 2.60
CA HIS A 39 1.91 -2.41 1.24
C HIS A 39 1.36 -1.00 0.95
N TRP A 40 2.16 -0.20 0.25
CA TRP A 40 1.78 1.13 -0.20
C TRP A 40 1.55 1.11 -1.71
N PRO A 41 0.30 0.96 -2.17
CA PRO A 41 -0.01 0.94 -3.60
C PRO A 41 0.21 2.33 -4.21
N GLY A 42 0.85 2.37 -5.38
CA GLY A 42 1.10 3.61 -6.12
C GLY A 42 2.24 4.47 -5.60
N VAL A 43 3.02 3.98 -4.64
CA VAL A 43 4.32 4.57 -4.28
C VAL A 43 5.39 3.48 -4.43
N ASN A 44 6.47 3.80 -5.11
CA ASN A 44 7.62 2.91 -5.25
C ASN A 44 8.67 3.34 -4.22
N PRO A 45 8.73 2.74 -3.01
CA PRO A 45 9.88 2.90 -2.13
C PRO A 45 11.01 2.04 -2.72
N GLY A 46 11.78 2.66 -3.62
CA GLY A 46 12.76 1.99 -4.47
C GLY A 46 13.97 1.40 -3.77
N ASP A 47 14.17 1.63 -2.47
CA ASP A 47 15.40 1.19 -1.82
C ASP A 47 15.10 0.65 -0.41
N ASN A 48 15.09 -0.69 -0.31
CA ASN A 48 15.25 -1.48 0.91
C ASN A 48 14.06 -1.56 1.89
N SER A 49 12.90 -1.98 1.40
CA SER A 49 11.90 -2.69 2.23
C SER A 49 11.24 -3.80 1.42
N ALA A 50 12.01 -4.85 1.18
CA ALA A 50 11.52 -6.14 0.69
C ALA A 50 10.70 -6.81 1.79
N ALA A 51 9.36 -6.72 1.71
CA ALA A 51 8.40 -7.74 2.15
C ALA A 51 6.97 -7.16 2.26
N ALA A 52 6.14 -7.35 1.23
CA ALA A 52 4.72 -7.69 1.38
C ALA A 52 4.11 -7.92 0.00
N ALA A 53 4.00 -9.20 -0.35
CA ALA A 53 3.31 -9.72 -1.52
C ALA A 53 1.77 -9.61 -1.38
N ALA A 54 1.13 -9.81 -2.54
CA ALA A 54 -0.27 -10.21 -2.75
C ALA A 54 -1.36 -9.14 -2.53
N ALA A 55 -1.86 -8.57 -3.62
CA ALA A 55 -3.15 -9.00 -4.18
C ALA A 55 -3.50 -8.10 -5.38
N ASP A 56 -3.28 -8.61 -6.58
CA ASP A 56 -4.30 -8.47 -7.60
C ASP A 56 -4.29 -9.79 -8.38
N SER A 57 -5.17 -10.68 -7.95
CA SER A 57 -5.59 -11.81 -8.76
C SER A 57 -6.53 -11.23 -9.81
N ASP A 58 -5.97 -10.70 -10.89
CA ASP A 58 -6.71 -10.49 -12.12
C ASP A 58 -7.04 -11.88 -12.66
N GLY A 59 -8.24 -12.33 -12.30
CA GLY A 59 -8.80 -13.60 -12.70
C GLY A 59 -9.02 -13.57 -14.21
N SER A 60 -8.11 -14.23 -14.92
CA SER A 60 -8.28 -14.67 -16.30
C SER A 60 -9.67 -15.25 -16.51
N SER A 61 -10.59 -14.47 -17.06
CA SER A 61 -11.83 -14.99 -17.64
C SER A 61 -11.65 -15.08 -19.15
N SER A 62 -10.63 -15.82 -19.59
CA SER A 62 -10.53 -16.30 -20.96
C SER A 62 -11.56 -17.42 -21.14
N CYS A 63 -12.80 -17.04 -21.41
CA CYS A 63 -13.83 -17.98 -21.87
C CYS A 63 -13.43 -18.51 -23.24
N THR A 64 -12.85 -19.71 -23.26
CA THR A 64 -12.80 -20.58 -24.44
C THR A 64 -14.24 -20.88 -24.88
N ILE A 65 -14.67 -20.27 -25.98
CA ILE A 65 -15.88 -20.69 -26.70
C ILE A 65 -15.43 -21.35 -28.00
N LEU A 66 -16.01 -22.54 -28.20
CA LEU A 66 -15.97 -23.46 -29.35
C LEU A 66 -15.70 -22.82 -30.72
#